data_AF-A0A2H0Y2L8-F1
#
_entry.id   AF-A0A2H0Y2L8-F1
#
_cell.length_a   1.000
_cell.length_b   1.000
_cell.length_c   1.000
_cell.angle_alpha   90.00
_cell.angle_beta   90.00
_cell.angle_gamma   90.00
#
_symmetry.space_group_name_H-M   'P 1'
#
loop_
_entity.id
_entity.type
_entity.pdbx_description
1 polymer ?
#
loop_
_entity_poly.entity_id
_entity_poly.type
_entity_poly.pdbx_seq_one_letter_code
_entity_poly.pdbx_strand_id
1 'polypeptide(L)'
;MILKKYLHQLKTYNLDTLILGCTHYSLLKKIIEKYMGKRIRVFCSSDCATRKLVDYLKRHPEIEQQLEKGDSITFYSTDDPEKFKKLGSLFLGKQIKEVEKVKLD
;
A
#
# COMPACT_ATOMS: atom_id res chain seq x y z
N MET A 1 5.57 -5.26 23.19
CA MET A 1 5.44 -5.13 21.73
C MET A 1 5.64 -3.67 21.33
N ILE A 2 6.68 -3.39 20.54
CA ILE A 2 7.12 -2.04 20.16
C ILE A 2 5.97 -1.18 19.59
N LEU A 3 5.13 -1.77 18.74
CA LEU A 3 3.97 -1.07 18.14
C LEU A 3 3.02 -0.48 19.20
N LYS A 4 2.74 -1.20 20.30
CA LYS A 4 1.85 -0.69 21.37
C LYS A 4 2.43 0.57 22.02
N LYS A 5 3.76 0.64 22.20
CA LYS A 5 4.44 1.79 22.80
C LYS A 5 4.24 3.05 21.94
N TYR A 6 4.40 2.93 20.62
CA TYR A 6 4.18 4.03 19.69
C TYR A 6 2.71 4.45 19.59
N LEU A 7 1.78 3.49 19.51
CA LEU A 7 0.35 3.79 19.36
C LEU A 7 -0.30 4.29 20.66
N HIS A 8 0.27 3.98 21.83
CA HIS A 8 -0.31 4.39 23.12
C HIS A 8 -0.38 5.91 23.25
N GLN A 9 0.69 6.62 22.87
CA GLN A 9 0.69 8.09 22.88
C GLN A 9 -0.37 8.66 21.94
N LEU A 10 -0.59 8.05 20.78
CA LEU A 10 -1.62 8.51 19.85
C LEU A 10 -3.03 8.42 20.45
N LYS A 11 -3.32 7.39 21.26
CA LYS A 11 -4.62 7.26 21.92
C LYS A 11 -4.92 8.38 22.93
N THR A 12 -3.91 9.05 23.48
CA THR A 12 -4.14 10.12 24.45
C THR A 12 -4.58 11.42 23.79
N TYR A 13 -4.40 11.57 22.47
CA TYR A 13 -4.74 12.79 21.72
C TYR A 13 -6.21 12.86 21.26
N ASN A 14 -7.10 12.01 21.78
CA ASN A 14 -8.54 12.00 21.48
C ASN A 14 -8.89 12.09 19.97
N LEU A 15 -8.08 11.42 19.13
CA LEU A 15 -8.24 11.41 17.69
C LEU A 15 -9.41 10.53 17.24
N ASP A 16 -10.07 10.90 16.15
CA ASP A 16 -11.13 10.10 15.51
C ASP A 16 -10.59 9.21 14.37
N THR A 17 -9.44 9.57 13.79
CA THR A 17 -8.89 8.96 12.59
C THR A 17 -7.37 8.90 12.67
N LEU A 18 -6.81 7.75 12.29
CA LEU A 18 -5.38 7.52 12.14
C LEU A 18 -5.05 7.19 10.69
N ILE A 19 -4.23 8.03 10.05
CA ILE A 19 -3.75 7.79 8.69
C ILE A 19 -2.47 6.94 8.75
N LEU A 20 -2.46 5.81 8.03
CA LEU A 20 -1.28 5.00 7.79
C LEU A 20 -0.44 5.65 6.67
N GLY A 21 0.42 6.58 7.05
CA GLY A 21 1.17 7.43 6.12
C GLY A 21 2.38 6.77 5.43
N CYS A 22 2.76 5.56 5.81
CA CYS A 22 3.83 4.81 5.16
C CYS A 22 3.25 3.58 4.44
N THR A 23 3.74 3.31 3.23
CA THR A 23 3.32 2.17 2.38
C THR A 23 3.42 0.82 3.08
N HIS A 24 4.32 0.69 4.06
CA HIS A 24 4.58 -0.53 4.80
C HIS A 24 3.52 -0.85 5.88
N TYR A 25 2.81 0.16 6.37
CA TYR A 25 1.90 0.01 7.51
C TYR A 25 0.62 -0.75 7.16
N SER A 26 0.32 -0.91 5.87
CA SER A 26 -0.77 -1.76 5.37
C SER A 26 -0.69 -3.19 5.91
N LEU A 27 0.51 -3.77 6.01
CA LEU A 27 0.73 -5.11 6.60
C LEU A 27 0.33 -5.20 8.08
N LEU A 28 0.45 -4.09 8.80
CA LEU A 28 0.13 -4.01 10.23
C LEU A 28 -1.30 -3.52 10.49
N LYS A 29 -2.06 -3.17 9.45
CA LYS A 29 -3.38 -2.52 9.55
C LYS A 29 -4.31 -3.23 10.53
N LYS A 30 -4.45 -4.56 10.42
CA LYS A 30 -5.31 -5.35 11.31
C LYS A 30 -4.90 -5.26 12.79
N ILE A 31 -3.58 -5.26 13.06
CA ILE A 31 -3.04 -5.16 14.42
C ILE A 31 -3.22 -3.74 14.96
N ILE A 32 -3.00 -2.73 14.13
CA ILE A 32 -3.21 -1.31 14.46
C ILE A 32 -4.69 -1.07 14.76
N GLU A 33 -5.61 -1.50 13.89
CA GLU A 33 -7.06 -1.41 14.08
C GLU A 33 -7.51 -2.07 15.39
N LYS A 34 -7.04 -3.30 15.66
CA LYS A 34 -7.34 -4.00 16.91
C LYS A 34 -6.84 -3.22 18.13
N TYR A 35 -5.66 -2.63 18.04
CA TYR A 35 -5.12 -1.84 19.13
C TYR A 35 -5.88 -0.52 19.31
N MET A 36 -6.11 0.25 18.25
CA MET A 36 -6.78 1.55 18.30
C MET A 36 -8.25 1.45 18.71
N GLY A 37 -8.90 0.32 18.41
CA GLY A 37 -10.29 0.05 18.78
C GLY A 37 -11.30 0.74 17.85
N LYS A 38 -12.59 0.49 18.06
CA LYS A 38 -13.66 0.89 17.13
C LYS A 38 -13.90 2.41 17.04
N ARG A 39 -13.45 3.18 18.04
CA ARG A 39 -13.63 4.65 18.06
C ARG A 39 -12.74 5.38 17.07
N ILE A 40 -11.64 4.74 16.65
CA ILE A 40 -10.63 5.37 15.82
C ILE A 40 -10.63 4.69 14.46
N ARG A 41 -10.97 5.46 13.42
CA ARG A 41 -10.91 5.01 12.04
C ARG A 41 -9.45 4.90 11.59
N VAL A 42 -9.00 3.70 11.22
CA VAL A 42 -7.68 3.53 10.61
C VAL A 42 -7.82 3.59 9.09
N PHE A 43 -7.15 4.55 8.47
CA PHE A 43 -7.24 4.82 7.04
C PHE A 43 -5.90 4.60 6.35
N CYS A 44 -5.88 3.88 5.22
CA CYS A 44 -4.65 3.65 4.45
C CYS A 44 -4.52 4.64 3.31
N SER A 45 -3.34 5.25 3.15
CA SER A 45 -3.08 6.23 2.08
C SER A 45 -3.18 5.61 0.69
N SER A 46 -2.85 4.32 0.53
CA SER A 46 -2.99 3.59 -0.73
C SER A 46 -4.43 3.57 -1.24
N ASP A 47 -5.43 3.47 -0.33
CA ASP A 47 -6.84 3.46 -0.71
C ASP A 47 -7.27 4.80 -1.35
N CYS A 48 -6.69 5.90 -0.87
CA CYS A 48 -6.90 7.23 -1.45
C CYS A 48 -6.30 7.32 -2.86
N ALA A 49 -5.03 6.91 -2.99
CA ALA A 49 -4.31 6.95 -4.27
C ALA A 49 -5.04 6.13 -5.35
N THR A 50 -5.46 4.90 -5.04
CA THR A 50 -6.18 4.04 -5.99
C THR A 50 -7.52 4.65 -6.40
N ARG A 51 -8.31 5.17 -5.45
CA ARG A 51 -9.60 5.83 -5.78
C ARG A 51 -9.40 7.06 -6.65
N LYS A 52 -8.36 7.84 -6.39
CA LYS A 52 -8.01 9.02 -7.18
C LYS A 52 -7.53 8.66 -8.58
N LEU A 53 -6.79 7.57 -8.74
CA LEU A 53 -6.41 7.07 -10.07
C LEU A 53 -7.63 6.64 -10.89
N VAL A 54 -8.58 5.90 -10.28
CA VAL A 54 -9.82 5.51 -10.96
C VAL A 54 -10.64 6.74 -11.38
N ASP A 55 -10.80 7.71 -10.48
CA ASP A 55 -11.48 8.97 -10.77
C ASP A 55 -10.77 9.75 -11.89
N TYR A 56 -9.44 9.80 -11.86
CA TYR A 56 -8.64 10.46 -12.88
C TYR A 56 -8.88 9.85 -14.26
N LEU A 57 -8.79 8.52 -14.41
CA LEU A 57 -9.01 7.86 -15.70
C LEU A 57 -10.44 8.03 -16.23
N LYS A 58 -11.45 8.07 -15.34
CA LYS A 58 -12.84 8.36 -15.74
C LYS A 58 -13.00 9.78 -16.32
N ARG A 59 -12.25 10.75 -15.79
CA ARG A 59 -12.29 12.15 -16.26
C ARG A 59 -11.43 12.39 -17.51
N HIS A 60 -10.56 11.44 -17.87
CA HIS A 60 -9.63 11.55 -18.99
C HIS A 60 -9.76 10.32 -19.90
N PRO A 61 -10.90 10.17 -20.61
CA PRO A 61 -11.14 9.04 -21.50
C PRO A 61 -10.08 8.91 -22.61
N GLU A 62 -9.46 10.01 -23.02
CA GLU A 62 -8.37 10.02 -24.00
C GLU A 62 -7.11 9.28 -23.53
N ILE A 63 -6.83 9.29 -22.22
CA ILE A 63 -5.75 8.51 -21.62
C ILE A 63 -6.23 7.08 -21.40
N GLU A 64 -7.44 6.92 -20.84
CA GLU A 64 -8.01 5.62 -20.48
C GLU A 64 -8.10 4.66 -21.67
N GLN A 65 -8.45 5.17 -22.85
CA GLN A 65 -8.57 4.41 -24.10
C GLN A 65 -7.22 4.00 -24.69
N GLN A 66 -6.13 4.70 -24.36
CA GLN A 66 -4.78 4.35 -24.82
C GLN A 66 -4.13 3.28 -23.95
N LEU A 67 -4.66 3.05 -22.74
CA LEU A 67 -4.13 2.04 -21.83
C LEU A 67 -4.54 0.65 -22.28
N GLU A 68 -3.57 -0.25 -22.41
CA GLU A 68 -3.83 -1.67 -22.58
C GLU A 68 -4.67 -2.20 -21.41
N LYS A 69 -5.74 -2.92 -21.76
CA LYS A 69 -6.60 -3.60 -20.80
C LYS A 69 -6.21 -5.07 -20.75
N GLY A 70 -5.30 -5.40 -19.85
CA GLY A 70 -4.79 -6.75 -19.68
C GLY A 70 -4.37 -7.06 -18.26
N ASP A 71 -4.18 -8.34 -17.97
CA ASP A 71 -3.81 -8.85 -16.64
C ASP A 71 -2.29 -9.05 -16.48
N SER A 72 -1.48 -8.62 -17.47
CA SER A 72 -0.02 -8.73 -17.39
C SER A 72 0.55 -7.65 -16.48
N ILE A 73 1.21 -8.08 -15.40
CA ILE A 73 1.94 -7.20 -14.49
C ILE A 73 3.42 -7.59 -14.56
N THR A 74 4.25 -6.65 -14.98
CA THR A 74 5.71 -6.81 -14.98
C THR A 74 6.31 -6.04 -13.82
N PHE A 75 7.23 -6.68 -13.09
CA PHE A 75 7.91 -6.09 -11.94
C PHE A 75 9.39 -5.86 -12.28
N TYR A 76 9.86 -4.66 -11.97
CA TYR A 76 11.27 -4.26 -12.12
C TYR A 76 11.84 -3.87 -10.76
N SER A 77 13.10 -4.19 -10.51
CA SER A 77 13.82 -3.83 -9.28
C SER A 77 15.24 -3.40 -9.59
N THR A 78 15.72 -2.32 -8.95
CA THR A 78 17.14 -1.93 -9.03
C THR A 78 18.03 -2.76 -8.11
N ASP A 79 17.44 -3.35 -7.08
CA ASP A 79 18.10 -4.24 -6.12
C ASP A 79 17.83 -5.71 -6.46
N ASP A 80 18.22 -6.61 -5.56
CA ASP A 80 18.03 -8.06 -5.63
C ASP A 80 16.57 -8.49 -5.95
N PRO A 81 16.33 -9.07 -7.15
CA PRO A 81 15.01 -9.55 -7.57
C PRO A 81 14.41 -10.60 -6.63
N GLU A 82 15.20 -11.47 -6.01
CA GLU A 82 14.68 -12.54 -5.15
C GLU A 82 14.17 -11.99 -3.82
N LYS A 83 14.86 -10.98 -3.26
CA LYS A 83 14.34 -10.24 -2.10
C LYS A 83 13.05 -9.51 -2.45
N PHE A 84 12.99 -8.87 -3.63
CA PHE A 84 11.78 -8.20 -4.09
C PHE A 84 10.62 -9.20 -4.24
N LYS A 85 10.82 -10.34 -4.91
CA LYS A 85 9.79 -11.38 -5.06
C LYS A 85 9.21 -11.79 -3.72
N LYS A 86 10.07 -12.08 -2.74
CA LYS A 86 9.66 -12.51 -1.40
C LYS A 86 8.82 -11.45 -0.68
N LEU A 87 9.32 -10.21 -0.61
CA LEU A 87 8.64 -9.13 0.11
C LEU A 87 7.42 -8.62 -0.65
N GLY A 88 7.56 -8.37 -1.95
CA GLY A 88 6.48 -7.92 -2.83
C GLY A 88 5.30 -8.88 -2.84
N SER A 89 5.53 -10.19 -2.83
CA SER A 89 4.45 -11.18 -2.74
C SER A 89 3.64 -11.07 -1.45
N LEU A 90 4.31 -10.77 -0.33
CA LEU A 90 3.65 -10.54 0.96
C LEU A 90 2.76 -9.30 0.91
N PHE A 91 3.23 -8.21 0.30
CA PHE A 91 2.46 -6.98 0.14
C PHE A 91 1.28 -7.13 -0.83
N LEU A 92 1.51 -7.80 -1.96
CA LEU A 92 0.51 -8.00 -3.01
C LEU A 92 -0.58 -9.00 -2.59
N GLY A 93 -0.27 -9.90 -1.65
CA GLY A 93 -1.14 -11.02 -1.30
C GLY A 93 -1.26 -12.07 -2.41
N LYS A 94 -0.37 -12.02 -3.40
CA LYS A 94 -0.25 -12.96 -4.52
C LYS A 94 1.22 -13.24 -4.80
N GLN A 95 1.53 -14.42 -5.32
CA GLN A 95 2.90 -14.77 -5.68
C GLN A 95 3.37 -13.96 -6.89
N ILE A 96 4.50 -13.27 -6.74
CA ILE A 96 5.24 -12.67 -7.85
C ILE A 96 6.18 -13.74 -8.41
N LYS A 97 6.00 -14.08 -9.69
CA LYS A 97 6.79 -15.13 -10.36
C LYS A 97 8.15 -14.61 -10.81
N GLU A 98 8.15 -13.44 -11.45
CA GLU A 98 9.31 -12.87 -12.12
C GLU A 98 9.47 -11.39 -11.76
N VAL A 99 10.73 -10.99 -11.62
CA VAL A 99 11.15 -9.60 -11.38
C VAL A 99 12.44 -9.41 -12.18
N GLU A 100 12.46 -8.39 -13.02
CA GLU A 100 13.64 -8.05 -13.81
C GLU A 100 14.54 -7.09 -13.04
N LYS A 101 15.85 -7.37 -13.01
CA LYS A 101 16.83 -6.45 -12.43
C LYS A 101 17.19 -5.38 -13.45
N VAL A 102 16.98 -4.12 -13.09
CA VAL A 102 17.29 -2.96 -13.94
C VAL A 102 18.32 -2.07 -13.29
N LYS A 103 19.09 -1.33 -14.09
CA LYS A 103 19.91 -0.21 -13.62
C LYS A 103 19.29 1.07 -14.14
N LEU A 104 19.24 2.08 -13.30
CA LEU A 104 18.89 3.43 -13.71
C LEU A 104 20.22 4.17 -13.91
N ASP A 105 20.39 4.78 -15.08
CA ASP A 105 21.55 5.61 -15.43
C ASP A 105 21.52 6.96 -14.70
#